data_AF-A0A848RJ32-F1
#
_entry.id   AF-A0A848RJ32-F1
#
_cell.length_a   1.000
_cell.length_b   1.000
_cell.length_c   1.000
_cell.angle_alpha   90.00
_cell.angle_beta   90.00
_cell.angle_gamma   90.00
#
_symmetry.space_group_name_H-M   'P 1'
#
loop_
_entity.id
_entity.type
_entity.pdbx_description
1 polymer ?
#
loop_
_entity_poly.entity_id
_entity_poly.type
_entity_poly.pdbx_seq_one_letter_code
_entity_poly.pdbx_strand_id
1 'polypeptide(L)' 'MKDCYCHTCDKEFNSLGITRHRAMHRDRQEDCKITYKDGKTLNYKFSQVVKK' A
#
# COMPACT_ATOMS: atom_id res chain seq x y z
N MET A 1 -7.65 14.36 7.37
CA MET A 1 -6.28 13.97 7.76
C MET A 1 -5.78 13.01 6.69
N LYS A 2 -4.54 13.17 6.26
CA LYS A 2 -3.87 12.24 5.33
C LYS A 2 -3.02 11.34 6.21
N ASP A 3 -3.51 10.13 6.39
CA ASP A 3 -3.02 9.21 7.43
C ASP A 3 -2.10 8.14 6.85
N CYS A 4 -1.98 8.06 5.52
CA CYS A 4 -1.23 7.03 4.83
C CYS A 4 -0.50 7.60 3.62
N TYR A 5 0.72 7.13 3.36
CA TYR A 5 1.54 7.52 2.23
C TYR A 5 1.97 6.29 1.46
N CYS A 6 1.67 6.23 0.16
CA CYS A 6 2.19 5.21 -0.73
C CYS A 6 3.48 5.71 -1.38
N HIS A 7 4.59 5.03 -1.12
CA HIS A 7 5.90 5.30 -1.72
C HIS A 7 6.00 4.78 -3.15
N THR A 8 5.17 3.82 -3.56
CA THR A 8 5.18 3.31 -4.94
C THR A 8 4.54 4.29 -5.92
N CYS A 9 3.59 5.09 -5.44
CA CYS A 9 2.88 6.09 -6.25
C CYS A 9 3.18 7.54 -5.83
N ASP A 10 4.06 7.74 -4.86
CA ASP A 10 4.37 9.02 -4.22
C ASP A 10 3.11 9.85 -3.91
N LYS A 11 2.12 9.19 -3.28
CA LYS A 11 0.81 9.79 -2.99
C LYS A 11 0.34 9.55 -1.56
N GLU A 12 -0.22 10.61 -0.99
CA GLU A 12 -0.89 10.59 0.31
C GLU A 12 -2.37 10.23 0.16
N PHE A 13 -2.83 9.34 1.03
CA PHE A 13 -4.21 8.87 1.11
C PHE A 13 -4.70 8.92 2.57
N ASN A 14 -6.02 8.94 2.74
CA ASN A 14 -6.63 8.64 4.03
C ASN A 14 -6.78 7.12 4.21
N SER A 15 -7.16 6.67 5.41
CA SER A 15 -7.31 5.25 5.76
C SER A 15 -8.26 4.48 4.84
N LEU A 16 -9.30 5.14 4.30
CA LEU A 16 -10.25 4.52 3.39
C LEU A 16 -9.68 4.43 1.96
N GLY A 17 -9.05 5.51 1.50
CA GLY A 17 -8.44 5.62 0.18
C GLY A 17 -7.27 4.66 0.01
N ILE A 18 -6.44 4.49 1.03
CA ILE A 18 -5.29 3.59 0.97
C ILE A 18 -5.72 2.12 0.81
N THR A 19 -6.86 1.75 1.39
CA THR A 19 -7.41 0.39 1.30
C THR A 19 -7.78 0.07 -0.15
N ARG A 20 -8.47 1.00 -0.84
CA ARG A 20 -8.79 0.85 -2.26
C ARG A 20 -7.55 0.95 -3.15
N HIS A 21 -6.62 1.84 -2.81
CA HIS A 21 -5.37 2.01 -3.53
C HIS A 21 -4.51 0.73 -3.52
N ARG A 22 -4.38 0.09 -2.35
CA ARG A 22 -3.74 -1.22 -2.20
C ARG A 22 -4.42 -2.29 -3.08
N ALA A 23 -5.75 -2.31 -3.13
CA ALA A 23 -6.47 -3.28 -3.96
C ALA A 23 -6.14 -3.12 -5.45
N MET A 24 -5.97 -1.88 -5.92
CA MET A 24 -5.53 -1.59 -7.29
C MET A 24 -4.09 -2.08 -7.56
N HIS A 25 -3.15 -1.88 -6.62
CA HIS A 25 -1.81 -2.46 -6.74
C HIS A 25 -1.82 -3.99 -6.79
N ARG A 26 -2.70 -4.62 -5.99
CA ARG A 26 -2.88 -6.08 -6.01
C ARG A 26 -3.39 -6.57 -7.36
N ASP A 27 -4.36 -5.88 -7.95
CA ASP A 27 -4.92 -6.23 -9.27
C ASP A 27 -3.86 -6.12 -10.38
N ARG A 28 -3.04 -5.08 -10.30
CA ARG A 28 -1.89 -4.86 -11.20
C ARG A 28 -0.67 -5.74 -10.89
N GLN A 29 -0.75 -6.58 -9.86
CA GLN A 29 0.35 -7.44 -9.42
C GLN A 29 1.64 -6.65 -9.06
N GLU A 30 1.49 -5.41 -8.62
CA GLU A 30 2.60 -4.51 -8.28
C GLU A 30 2.87 -4.50 -6.78
N ASP A 31 4.15 -4.42 -6.41
CA ASP A 31 4.55 -4.27 -5.02
C ASP A 31 4.27 -2.83 -4.53
N CYS A 32 3.63 -2.73 -3.37
CA CYS A 32 3.20 -1.44 -2.81
C CYS A 32 3.80 -1.22 -1.43
N LYS A 33 4.49 -0.08 -1.22
CA LYS A 33 5.02 0.31 0.09
C LYS A 33 4.22 1.46 0.67
N ILE A 34 3.60 1.24 1.83
CA ILE A 34 2.68 2.18 2.47
C ILE A 34 3.16 2.52 3.88
N THR A 35 3.34 3.80 4.18
CA THR A 35 3.60 4.32 5.54
C THR A 35 2.32 4.88 6.13
N TYR A 36 1.93 4.40 7.30
CA TYR A 36 0.79 4.88 8.07
C TYR A 36 1.23 5.95 9.07
N LYS A 37 0.30 6.79 9.53
CA LYS A 37 0.52 7.87 10.51
C LYS A 37 1.14 7.42 11.82
N ASP A 38 0.96 6.16 12.15
CA ASP A 38 1.52 5.50 13.33
C ASP A 38 3.05 5.29 13.20
N GLY A 39 3.66 5.74 12.10
CA GLY A 39 5.06 5.47 11.73
C GLY A 39 5.26 4.07 11.13
N LYS A 40 4.23 3.21 11.17
CA LYS A 40 4.28 1.86 10.63
C LYS A 40 4.37 1.89 9.10
N THR A 41 5.45 1.33 8.58
CA THR A 41 5.60 1.12 7.14
C THR A 41 5.34 -0.34 6.80
N LEU A 42 4.30 -0.59 6.01
CA LEU A 42 3.92 -1.91 5.51
C LEU A 42 4.33 -2.04 4.05
N ASN A 43 5.06 -3.10 3.74
CA ASN A 43 5.48 -3.42 2.39
C ASN A 43 4.66 -4.60 1.85
N TYR A 44 3.66 -4.29 1.03
CA TYR A 44 2.79 -5.27 0.38
C TYR A 44 3.45 -5.79 -0.89
N LYS A 45 4.18 -6.91 -0.76
CA LYS A 45 4.73 -7.60 -1.93
C LYS A 45 3.67 -8.48 -2.56
N PHE A 46 3.35 -8.27 -3.83
CA PHE A 46 2.46 -9.17 -4.55
C PHE A 46 3.16 -10.48 -4.87
N SER A 47 4.45 -10.41 -5.21
CA SER A 47 5.27 -11.57 -5.60
C SER A 47 5.45 -12.63 -4.48
N GLN A 48 4.95 -12.37 -3.26
CA GLN A 48 5.10 -13.28 -2.12
C GLN A 48 3.88 -14.18 -1.88
N VAL A 49 2.85 -14.14 -2.75
CA VAL A 49 1.69 -15.07 -2.70
C VAL A 49 2.01 -16.46 -3.27
N VAL A 50 3.26 -16.74 -3.63
CA VAL A 50 3.71 -18.10 -4.00
C VAL A 50 4.72 -18.64 -2.99
N LYS A 51 4.21 -19.19 -1.88
CA LYS A 51 4.84 -20.29 -1.13
C LYS A 51 3.69 -21.12 -0.58
N LYS A 52 3.17 -22.10 -1.33
CA LYS A 52 3.63 -23.49 -1.53
C LYS A 52 2.63 -24.39 -0.80
#